data_AF-A0A0M0JY58-F1
#
_entry.id   AF-A0A0M0JY58-F1
#
_cell.length_a   1.000
_cell.length_b   1.000
_cell.length_c   1.000
_cell.angle_alpha   90.00
_cell.angle_beta   90.00
_cell.angle_gamma   90.00
#
_symmetry.space_group_name_H-M   'P 1'
#
loop_
_entity.id
_entity.type
_entity.pdbx_description
1 polymer ?
#
loop_
_entity_poly.entity_id
_entity_poly.type
_entity_poly.pdbx_seq_one_letter_code
_entity_poly.pdbx_strand_id
1 'polypeptide(L)'
;MIYMLPLGAGVSKAKANWAGWGGPDDAFWCCYGTGVESFAKLADGALFEGAPAAEASEAEVAAAAATAEELDVPKTARSVRPGAVLHGAVLGEAVRAPPALWISQFVPSTLSWRAGGVRLVLERELEPRECASVDVTVTLASGLPSEGPPPVGDGWRREGDRLVAHFGLYAYLEPINDWRPSFESTYALLYGPQMLVGLTTKGEHTLRGAPEEVRRWTRVARCADPHGGKATWAKVRLEAPGADRKPVELMALAAVVDETYTAYFRVV
;
A
#
# COMPACT_ATOMS: atom_id res chain seq x y z
N MET A 1 0.25 9.23 20.92
CA MET A 1 1.18 8.25 20.31
C MET A 1 1.30 7.05 21.25
N ILE A 2 1.53 5.82 20.76
CA ILE A 2 1.82 4.67 21.65
C ILE A 2 3.32 4.47 21.84
N TYR A 3 3.71 3.93 23.00
CA TYR A 3 5.09 3.47 23.22
C TYR A 3 5.28 2.04 22.70
N MET A 4 4.37 1.13 23.05
CA MET A 4 4.40 -0.26 22.62
C MET A 4 3.20 -0.57 21.75
N LEU A 5 3.41 -1.34 20.68
CA LEU A 5 2.34 -1.90 19.86
C LEU A 5 2.13 -3.37 20.24
N PRO A 6 1.14 -3.71 21.09
CA PRO A 6 0.95 -5.10 21.48
C PRO A 6 0.33 -5.89 20.31
N LEU A 7 0.92 -7.04 19.99
CA LEU A 7 0.46 -7.94 18.92
C LEU A 7 -0.03 -9.30 19.44
N GLY A 8 -0.25 -9.42 20.75
CA GLY A 8 -0.75 -10.64 21.37
C GLY A 8 -2.24 -10.90 21.10
N ALA A 9 -2.77 -11.89 21.81
CA ALA A 9 -4.20 -12.16 21.88
C ALA A 9 -4.85 -11.44 23.07
N GLY A 10 -6.04 -10.87 22.87
CA GLY A 10 -6.78 -10.18 23.93
C GLY A 10 -6.08 -8.91 24.45
N VAL A 11 -5.21 -8.30 23.63
CA VAL A 11 -4.48 -7.09 23.98
C VAL A 11 -5.22 -5.84 23.51
N SER A 12 -4.85 -4.67 24.03
CA SER A 12 -5.39 -3.38 23.60
C SER A 12 -4.28 -2.33 23.63
N LYS A 13 -4.29 -1.42 22.65
CA LYS A 13 -3.38 -0.26 22.62
C LYS A 13 -3.72 0.76 23.70
N ALA A 14 -4.98 0.85 24.11
CA ALA A 14 -5.42 1.82 25.12
C ALA A 14 -5.25 1.31 26.55
N LYS A 15 -5.47 0.01 26.79
CA LYS A 15 -5.46 -0.59 28.14
C LYS A 15 -4.08 -1.08 28.59
N ALA A 16 -3.03 -0.83 27.82
CA ALA A 16 -1.67 -1.23 28.16
C ALA A 16 -1.08 -0.29 29.23
N ASN A 17 -1.24 -0.63 30.51
CA ASN A 17 -0.75 0.11 31.70
C ASN A 17 0.07 1.40 31.41
N TRP A 18 1.40 1.33 31.40
CA TRP A 18 2.29 2.48 31.15
C TRP A 18 2.59 2.71 29.65
N ALA A 19 2.16 1.81 28.77
CA ALA A 19 2.56 1.77 27.36
C ALA A 19 1.42 2.11 26.40
N GLY A 20 0.28 2.58 26.92
CA GLY A 20 -0.92 2.90 26.17
C GLY A 20 -0.80 4.18 25.35
N TRP A 21 -1.93 4.72 24.91
CA TRP A 21 -1.97 6.01 24.22
C TRP A 21 -1.49 7.13 25.14
N GLY A 22 -0.42 7.81 24.75
CA GLY A 22 0.04 9.02 25.43
C GLY A 22 -0.81 10.23 25.09
N GLY A 23 -1.06 11.08 26.08
CA GLY A 23 -1.72 12.38 25.93
C GLY A 23 -0.75 13.52 25.59
N PRO A 24 -1.27 14.68 25.16
CA PRO A 24 -0.45 15.82 24.73
C PRO A 24 0.37 16.44 25.87
N ASP A 25 -0.13 16.37 27.11
CA ASP A 25 0.45 17.08 28.27
C ASP A 25 1.08 16.13 29.32
N ASP A 26 1.05 14.82 29.10
CA ASP A 26 1.44 13.82 30.10
C ASP A 26 2.35 12.68 29.57
N ALA A 27 2.59 12.60 28.26
CA ALA A 27 3.36 11.53 27.63
C ALA A 27 4.65 12.02 26.97
N PHE A 28 5.65 12.39 27.78
CA PHE A 28 6.97 12.88 27.33
C PHE A 28 7.96 11.76 27.01
N TRP A 29 7.48 10.65 26.43
CA TRP A 29 8.32 9.52 26.09
C TRP A 29 9.08 9.76 24.77
N CYS A 30 10.22 9.11 24.59
CA CYS A 30 11.01 9.21 23.35
C CYS A 30 10.19 8.85 22.09
N CYS A 31 9.34 7.81 22.17
CA CYS A 31 8.45 7.41 21.08
C CYS A 31 7.43 8.49 20.70
N TYR A 32 7.04 9.37 21.63
CA TYR A 32 6.11 10.45 21.33
C TYR A 32 6.77 11.47 20.39
N GLY A 33 8.00 11.90 20.70
CA GLY A 33 8.77 12.83 19.86
C GLY A 33 9.06 12.25 18.48
N THR A 34 9.61 11.03 18.41
CA THR A 34 9.87 10.33 17.14
C THR A 34 8.58 10.11 16.35
N GLY A 35 7.48 9.81 17.04
CA GLY A 35 6.17 9.66 16.43
C GLY A 35 5.69 10.94 15.75
N VAL A 36 5.73 12.08 16.46
CA VAL A 36 5.36 13.39 15.89
C VAL A 36 6.23 13.72 14.67
N GLU A 37 7.54 13.50 14.76
CA GLU A 37 8.45 13.72 13.63
C GLU A 37 8.10 12.82 12.42
N SER A 38 7.79 11.54 12.66
CA SER A 38 7.41 10.60 11.60
C SER A 38 6.14 11.03 10.87
N PHE A 39 5.13 11.54 11.61
CA PHE A 39 3.89 12.04 11.01
C PHE A 39 4.07 13.37 10.28
N ALA A 40 5.00 14.23 10.73
CA ALA A 40 5.33 15.49 10.05
C ALA A 40 6.03 15.27 8.70
N LYS A 41 6.68 14.11 8.50
CA LYS A 41 7.49 13.78 7.32
C LYS A 41 6.94 12.61 6.50
N LEU A 42 5.63 12.33 6.57
CA LEU A 42 5.03 11.19 5.86
C LEU A 42 5.25 11.20 4.35
N ALA A 43 5.44 12.39 3.75
CA ALA A 43 5.67 12.53 2.32
C ALA A 43 7.14 12.35 1.91
N ASP A 44 8.09 12.37 2.85
CA ASP A 44 9.55 12.46 2.59
C ASP A 44 10.16 11.17 1.98
N GLY A 45 9.35 10.14 1.73
CA GLY A 45 9.75 8.94 0.99
C GLY A 45 8.73 8.49 -0.06
N ALA A 46 7.75 9.35 -0.39
CA ALA A 46 6.72 8.98 -1.36
C ALA A 46 7.21 9.12 -2.81
N LEU A 47 8.08 10.10 -3.07
CA LEU A 47 8.50 10.51 -4.41
C LEU A 47 10.01 10.73 -4.43
N PHE A 48 10.71 10.10 -5.39
CA PHE A 48 12.15 10.28 -5.58
C PHE A 48 12.45 10.71 -7.01
N GLU A 49 13.27 11.74 -7.17
CA GLU A 49 13.84 12.04 -8.48
C GLU A 49 14.80 10.91 -8.88
N GLY A 50 14.58 10.33 -10.05
CA GLY A 50 15.50 9.35 -10.61
C GLY A 50 16.84 10.02 -10.90
N ALA A 51 17.93 9.31 -10.62
CA ALA A 51 19.23 9.72 -11.13
C ALA A 51 19.12 9.90 -12.65
N PRO A 52 19.78 10.92 -13.25
CA PRO A 52 19.95 10.92 -14.70
C PRO A 52 20.53 9.56 -15.06
N ALA A 53 19.96 8.87 -16.05
CA ALA A 53 20.46 7.57 -16.45
C ALA A 53 21.98 7.70 -16.64
N ALA A 54 22.77 7.07 -15.76
CA ALA A 54 24.15 6.76 -16.09
C ALA A 54 24.05 6.01 -17.42
N GLU A 55 24.89 6.37 -18.39
CA GLU A 55 24.91 5.79 -19.74
C GLU A 55 24.79 4.26 -19.64
N ALA A 56 23.57 3.75 -19.72
CA ALA A 56 23.32 2.33 -19.60
C ALA A 56 23.84 1.74 -20.89
N SER A 57 24.83 0.86 -20.79
CA SER A 57 25.34 0.17 -21.96
C SER A 57 24.22 -0.66 -22.59
N GLU A 58 24.20 -0.82 -23.92
CA GLU A 58 23.20 -1.63 -24.62
C GLU A 58 23.05 -3.04 -24.00
N ALA A 59 24.11 -3.57 -23.39
CA ALA A 59 24.13 -4.84 -22.69
C ALA A 59 23.28 -4.86 -21.41
N GLU A 60 23.24 -3.77 -20.64
CA GLU A 60 22.45 -3.68 -19.40
C GLU A 60 20.95 -3.53 -19.70
N VAL A 61 20.61 -2.79 -20.75
CA VAL A 61 19.23 -2.67 -21.25
C VAL A 61 18.73 -4.00 -21.81
N ALA A 62 19.57 -4.72 -22.55
CA ALA A 62 19.26 -6.05 -23.07
C ALA A 62 19.10 -7.09 -21.94
N ALA A 63 19.90 -7.02 -20.88
CA ALA A 63 19.80 -7.90 -19.72
C ALA A 63 18.51 -7.65 -18.91
N ALA A 64 18.10 -6.39 -18.74
CA ALA A 64 16.83 -6.06 -18.09
C ALA A 64 15.62 -6.56 -18.90
N ALA A 65 15.67 -6.45 -20.24
CA ALA A 65 14.62 -6.97 -21.13
C ALA A 65 14.51 -8.51 -21.12
N ALA A 66 15.64 -9.21 -20.93
CA ALA A 66 15.67 -10.68 -20.90
C ALA A 66 15.12 -11.30 -19.59
N THR A 67 14.93 -10.50 -18.53
CA THR A 67 14.40 -10.99 -17.24
C THR A 67 12.90 -10.76 -17.07
N ALA A 68 12.24 -10.13 -18.05
CA ALA A 68 10.79 -9.99 -18.08
C ALA A 68 10.15 -11.29 -18.63
N GLU A 69 9.99 -12.28 -17.77
CA GLU A 69 9.28 -13.53 -18.10
C GLU A 69 7.80 -13.25 -18.43
N GLU A 70 7.33 -13.85 -19.52
CA GLU A 70 6.09 -13.59 -20.24
C GLU A 70 4.85 -14.03 -19.43
N LEU A 71 4.17 -13.07 -18.78
CA LEU A 71 2.82 -13.27 -18.23
C LEU A 71 1.79 -13.10 -19.36
N ASP A 72 1.26 -14.23 -19.85
CA ASP A 72 0.22 -14.31 -20.88
C ASP A 72 -1.09 -13.69 -20.39
N VAL A 73 -1.39 -12.47 -20.86
CA VAL A 73 -2.66 -11.77 -20.61
C VAL A 73 -3.43 -11.62 -21.92
N PRO A 74 -4.73 -12.01 -21.98
CA PRO A 74 -5.51 -12.01 -23.22
C PRO A 74 -5.66 -10.61 -23.84
N LYS A 75 -5.55 -10.60 -25.18
CA LYS A 75 -5.36 -9.44 -26.10
C LYS A 75 -6.50 -8.41 -26.19
N THR A 76 -7.35 -8.26 -25.18
CA THR A 76 -8.44 -7.27 -25.19
C THR A 76 -8.30 -6.16 -24.14
N ALA A 77 -7.31 -6.26 -23.24
CA ALA A 77 -6.87 -5.14 -22.42
C ALA A 77 -5.70 -4.44 -23.10
N ARG A 78 -5.82 -3.13 -23.38
CA ARG A 78 -4.72 -2.25 -23.79
C ARG A 78 -3.78 -2.08 -22.58
N SER A 79 -3.03 -3.13 -22.28
CA SER A 79 -2.08 -3.22 -21.17
C SER A 79 -0.80 -2.48 -21.55
N VAL A 80 -0.40 -1.56 -20.67
CA VAL A 80 0.89 -0.86 -20.74
C VAL A 80 1.99 -1.90 -20.56
N ARG A 81 2.87 -2.03 -21.56
CA ARG A 81 4.06 -2.88 -21.44
C ARG A 81 5.02 -2.28 -20.41
N PRO A 82 5.56 -3.05 -19.47
CA PRO A 82 6.83 -2.72 -18.85
C PRO A 82 7.92 -2.96 -19.91
N GLY A 83 8.69 -1.93 -20.28
CA GLY A 83 9.89 -2.09 -21.12
C GLY A 83 9.79 -1.66 -22.60
N ALA A 84 9.07 -0.58 -22.93
CA ALA A 84 9.17 -0.01 -24.28
C ALA A 84 10.40 0.92 -24.41
N VAL A 85 11.50 0.40 -24.98
CA VAL A 85 12.61 1.22 -25.51
C VAL A 85 12.40 1.36 -27.02
N LEU A 86 12.25 2.58 -27.52
CA LEU A 86 12.17 2.90 -28.95
C LEU A 86 13.51 3.48 -29.41
N HIS A 87 14.25 2.74 -30.24
CA HIS A 87 15.37 3.31 -30.99
C HIS A 87 14.87 4.00 -32.26
N GLY A 88 15.13 5.30 -32.35
CA GLY A 88 15.22 6.05 -33.60
C GLY A 88 16.63 6.59 -33.72
N ALA A 89 17.35 6.18 -34.77
CA ALA A 89 18.70 6.64 -35.04
C ALA A 89 18.72 8.14 -35.33
N VAL A 90 19.40 8.91 -34.49
CA VAL A 90 20.04 10.17 -34.88
C VAL A 90 21.47 10.11 -34.31
N LEU A 91 22.43 10.05 -35.23
CA LEU A 91 23.85 10.20 -34.92
C LEU A 91 24.09 11.63 -34.43
N GLY A 92 24.63 11.77 -33.22
CA GLY A 92 25.26 13.00 -32.76
C GLY A 92 24.39 13.93 -31.91
N GLU A 93 24.26 13.61 -30.63
CA GLU A 93 24.34 14.51 -29.47
C GLU A 93 24.14 13.63 -28.23
N ALA A 94 24.84 13.92 -27.12
CA ALA A 94 24.61 13.22 -25.87
C ALA A 94 23.18 13.53 -25.40
N VAL A 95 22.22 12.66 -25.73
CA VAL A 95 20.83 12.77 -25.27
C VAL A 95 20.85 12.52 -23.78
N ARG A 96 20.90 13.60 -23.00
CA ARG A 96 20.73 13.53 -21.55
C ARG A 96 19.36 12.89 -21.31
N ALA A 97 19.35 11.72 -20.68
CA ALA A 97 18.09 11.03 -20.38
C ALA A 97 17.13 11.99 -19.68
N PRO A 98 15.84 11.99 -20.05
CA PRO A 98 14.87 12.89 -19.42
C PRO A 98 14.85 12.64 -17.91
N PRO A 99 14.61 13.68 -17.10
CA PRO A 99 14.49 13.50 -15.66
C PRO A 99 13.39 12.46 -15.40
N ALA A 100 13.66 11.50 -14.51
CA ALA A 100 12.71 10.46 -14.14
C ALA A 100 12.15 10.74 -12.75
N LEU A 101 10.93 10.27 -12.47
CA LEU A 101 10.30 10.36 -11.17
C LEU A 101 9.82 8.99 -10.73
N TRP A 102 10.22 8.58 -9.54
CA TRP A 102 9.82 7.32 -8.90
C TRP A 102 8.75 7.60 -7.85
N ILE A 103 7.64 6.86 -7.92
CA ILE A 103 6.58 6.88 -6.90
C ILE A 103 6.73 5.63 -6.05
N SER A 104 7.26 5.77 -4.84
CA SER A 104 7.52 4.66 -3.93
C SER A 104 6.39 4.41 -2.94
N GLN A 105 5.61 5.43 -2.62
CA GLN A 105 4.45 5.30 -1.73
C GLN A 105 3.26 6.05 -2.30
N PHE A 106 2.07 5.45 -2.18
CA PHE A 106 0.82 6.03 -2.69
C PHE A 106 0.15 6.95 -1.67
N VAL A 107 0.93 7.84 -1.07
CA VAL A 107 0.44 8.83 -0.10
C VAL A 107 -0.06 10.06 -0.86
N PRO A 108 -1.35 10.45 -0.73
CA PRO A 108 -1.86 11.64 -1.40
C PRO A 108 -1.00 12.87 -1.11
N SER A 109 -0.54 13.55 -2.15
CA SER A 109 0.47 14.60 -2.04
C SER A 109 0.48 15.50 -3.28
N THR A 110 1.19 16.64 -3.18
CA THR A 110 1.45 17.53 -4.31
C THR A 110 2.96 17.72 -4.43
N LEU A 111 3.49 17.52 -5.63
CA LEU A 111 4.92 17.68 -5.93
C LEU A 111 5.13 18.85 -6.89
N SER A 112 6.03 19.76 -6.52
CA SER A 112 6.59 20.74 -7.44
C SER A 112 7.92 20.22 -7.97
N TRP A 113 7.89 19.50 -9.08
CA TRP A 113 9.06 18.85 -9.66
C TRP A 113 9.81 19.82 -10.58
N ARG A 114 10.77 20.53 -9.99
CA ARG A 114 11.51 21.59 -10.69
C ARG A 114 12.31 21.07 -11.86
N ALA A 115 12.94 19.91 -11.72
CA ALA A 115 13.74 19.30 -12.79
C ALA A 115 12.89 18.91 -14.01
N GLY A 116 11.64 18.49 -13.79
CA GLY A 116 10.68 18.20 -14.87
C GLY A 116 9.86 19.40 -15.34
N GLY A 117 10.00 20.58 -14.70
CA GLY A 117 9.23 21.77 -15.04
C GLY A 117 7.72 21.67 -14.77
N VAL A 118 7.27 20.71 -13.96
CA VAL A 118 5.86 20.37 -13.78
C VAL A 118 5.44 20.36 -12.31
N ARG A 119 4.14 20.54 -12.09
CA ARG A 119 3.48 20.29 -10.80
C ARG A 119 2.55 19.10 -10.93
N LEU A 120 2.72 18.13 -10.05
CA LEU A 120 1.97 16.88 -10.01
C LEU A 120 1.09 16.84 -8.77
N VAL A 121 -0.10 16.28 -8.90
CA VAL A 121 -0.99 15.94 -7.78
C VAL A 121 -1.21 14.44 -7.78
N LEU A 122 -0.83 13.81 -6.67
CA LEU A 122 -1.02 12.38 -6.43
C LEU A 122 -2.25 12.21 -5.53
N GLU A 123 -3.24 11.47 -6.01
CA GLU A 123 -4.44 11.12 -5.27
C GLU A 123 -4.56 9.60 -5.16
N ARG A 124 -5.18 9.15 -4.08
CA ARG A 124 -5.48 7.73 -3.85
C ARG A 124 -6.93 7.57 -3.43
N GLU A 125 -7.64 6.70 -4.13
CA GLU A 125 -9.03 6.38 -3.84
C GLU A 125 -9.21 4.87 -3.65
N LEU A 126 -9.91 4.50 -2.59
CA LEU A 126 -10.30 3.12 -2.33
C LEU A 126 -11.66 2.90 -2.97
N GLU A 127 -11.84 1.79 -3.68
CA GLU A 127 -13.08 1.48 -4.37
C GLU A 127 -14.26 1.49 -3.36
N PRO A 128 -15.35 2.21 -3.65
CA PRO A 128 -16.35 2.53 -2.64
C PRO A 128 -17.38 1.45 -2.32
N ARG A 129 -17.57 0.43 -3.17
CA ARG A 129 -18.62 -0.59 -2.99
C ARG A 129 -18.11 -1.86 -2.32
N GLU A 130 -17.01 -2.38 -2.81
CA GLU A 130 -16.39 -3.66 -2.43
C GLU A 130 -15.05 -3.46 -1.73
N CYS A 131 -14.44 -2.26 -1.82
CA CYS A 131 -13.07 -2.00 -1.32
C CYS A 131 -12.04 -2.97 -1.88
N ALA A 132 -12.32 -3.56 -3.05
CA ALA A 132 -11.51 -4.59 -3.68
C ALA A 132 -10.36 -4.05 -4.53
N SER A 133 -10.28 -2.73 -4.70
CA SER A 133 -9.19 -2.09 -5.42
C SER A 133 -8.88 -0.70 -4.88
N VAL A 134 -7.66 -0.23 -5.17
CA VAL A 134 -7.23 1.14 -4.95
C VAL A 134 -6.77 1.72 -6.29
N ASP A 135 -7.27 2.91 -6.58
CA ASP A 135 -6.83 3.70 -7.72
C ASP A 135 -5.85 4.76 -7.23
N VAL A 136 -4.70 4.82 -7.90
CA VAL A 136 -3.68 5.84 -7.69
C VAL A 136 -3.66 6.72 -8.93
N THR A 137 -4.03 7.98 -8.77
CA THR A 137 -4.12 8.95 -9.85
C THR A 137 -3.02 9.98 -9.72
N VAL A 138 -2.24 10.18 -10.78
CA VAL A 138 -1.25 11.25 -10.90
C VAL A 138 -1.74 12.24 -11.95
N THR A 139 -1.95 13.49 -11.55
CA THR A 139 -2.52 14.54 -12.42
C THR A 139 -1.50 15.65 -12.71
N LEU A 140 -1.46 16.13 -13.95
CA LEU A 140 -0.74 17.37 -14.33
C LEU A 140 -1.50 18.57 -13.84
N ALA A 141 -1.07 19.13 -12.71
CA ALA A 141 -1.71 20.33 -12.20
C ALA A 141 -1.27 21.57 -12.97
N SER A 142 0.01 21.68 -13.32
CA SER A 142 0.52 22.80 -14.10
C SER A 142 1.88 22.53 -14.71
N GLY A 143 2.22 23.30 -15.75
CA GLY A 143 3.45 23.14 -16.52
C GLY A 143 3.31 22.11 -17.62
N LEU A 144 4.24 22.13 -18.57
CA LEU A 144 4.39 21.08 -19.57
C LEU A 144 5.81 20.53 -19.45
N PRO A 145 6.01 19.21 -19.60
CA PRO A 145 7.35 18.66 -19.71
C PRO A 145 8.10 19.45 -20.79
N SER A 146 9.27 20.00 -20.46
CA SER A 146 10.11 20.64 -21.47
C SER A 146 10.41 19.60 -22.56
N GLU A 147 9.99 19.89 -23.79
CA GLU A 147 10.31 19.17 -25.05
C GLU A 147 11.13 17.89 -24.85
N GLY A 148 10.47 16.74 -24.81
CA GLY A 148 11.10 15.44 -24.67
C GLY A 148 10.09 14.30 -24.80
N PRO A 149 10.51 13.12 -25.28
CA PRO A 149 9.60 11.99 -25.41
C PRO A 149 9.08 11.60 -24.02
N PRO A 150 7.80 11.21 -23.93
CA PRO A 150 7.15 11.03 -22.65
C PRO A 150 7.66 9.83 -21.85
N PRO A 151 7.66 9.93 -20.51
CA PRO A 151 8.20 8.88 -19.63
C PRO A 151 7.33 7.60 -19.58
N VAL A 152 6.04 7.67 -19.98
CA VAL A 152 5.14 6.49 -20.07
C VAL A 152 4.09 6.73 -21.18
N GLY A 153 4.02 5.84 -22.17
CA GLY A 153 3.01 5.89 -23.23
C GLY A 153 3.02 7.18 -24.04
N ASP A 154 1.84 7.67 -24.44
CA ASP A 154 1.67 8.91 -25.22
C ASP A 154 1.95 10.21 -24.43
N GLY A 155 2.30 10.09 -23.15
CA GLY A 155 2.74 11.20 -22.33
C GLY A 155 1.68 12.13 -21.80
N TRP A 156 2.20 13.11 -21.06
CA TRP A 156 1.44 14.23 -20.54
C TRP A 156 1.51 15.31 -21.62
N ARG A 157 0.38 15.61 -22.26
CA ARG A 157 0.29 16.52 -23.41
C ARG A 157 -0.30 17.87 -23.01
N ARG A 158 -1.10 17.89 -21.95
CA ARG A 158 -1.74 19.11 -21.44
C ARG A 158 -1.94 19.05 -19.93
N GLU A 159 -2.04 20.23 -19.33
CA GLU A 159 -2.54 20.37 -17.97
C GLU A 159 -3.90 19.66 -17.83
N GLY A 160 -4.06 18.96 -16.71
CA GLY A 160 -5.22 18.12 -16.42
C GLY A 160 -5.11 16.67 -16.90
N ASP A 161 -4.09 16.30 -17.67
CA ASP A 161 -3.86 14.89 -18.02
C ASP A 161 -3.62 14.04 -16.77
N ARG A 162 -4.11 12.79 -16.80
CA ARG A 162 -4.11 11.87 -15.67
C ARG A 162 -3.50 10.53 -16.06
N LEU A 163 -2.59 10.04 -15.21
CA LEU A 163 -2.18 8.64 -15.19
C LEU A 163 -2.89 7.95 -14.03
N VAL A 164 -3.58 6.84 -14.31
CA VAL A 164 -4.27 6.06 -13.30
C VAL A 164 -3.68 4.66 -13.26
N ALA A 165 -3.24 4.24 -12.08
CA ALA A 165 -2.83 2.87 -11.80
C ALA A 165 -3.87 2.21 -10.89
N HIS A 166 -4.35 1.04 -11.30
CA HIS A 166 -5.38 0.27 -10.60
C HIS A 166 -4.74 -0.92 -9.88
N PHE A 167 -4.90 -1.00 -8.56
CA PHE A 167 -4.33 -2.06 -7.73
C PHE A 167 -5.43 -2.90 -7.09
N GLY A 168 -5.47 -4.19 -7.41
CA GLY A 168 -6.38 -5.14 -6.75
C GLY A 168 -5.97 -5.42 -5.31
N LEU A 169 -6.94 -5.50 -4.42
CA LEU A 169 -6.79 -5.83 -3.00
C LEU A 169 -7.35 -7.23 -2.74
N TYR A 170 -6.60 -8.03 -1.99
CA TYR A 170 -7.02 -9.36 -1.62
C TYR A 170 -6.51 -9.72 -0.23
N ALA A 171 -7.20 -10.67 0.39
CA ALA A 171 -6.74 -11.25 1.64
C ALA A 171 -5.60 -12.25 1.40
N TYR A 172 -4.61 -12.24 2.27
CA TYR A 172 -3.53 -13.24 2.29
C TYR A 172 -3.00 -13.45 3.70
N LEU A 173 -2.38 -14.60 3.93
CA LEU A 173 -1.77 -14.97 5.20
C LEU A 173 -0.25 -14.89 5.09
N GLU A 174 0.39 -14.36 6.12
CA GLU A 174 1.84 -14.37 6.30
C GLU A 174 2.17 -15.18 7.56
N PRO A 175 2.95 -16.27 7.47
CA PRO A 175 3.33 -17.04 8.65
C PRO A 175 4.20 -16.19 9.57
N ILE A 176 4.06 -16.38 10.88
CA ILE A 176 4.97 -15.73 11.81
C ILE A 176 6.40 -16.28 11.62
N ASN A 177 7.40 -15.42 11.71
CA ASN A 177 8.81 -15.83 11.68
C ASN A 177 9.20 -16.45 13.03
N ASP A 178 8.71 -17.65 13.30
CA ASP A 178 8.98 -18.41 14.51
C ASP A 178 9.18 -19.89 14.18
N TRP A 179 10.31 -20.45 14.60
CA TRP A 179 10.70 -21.83 14.30
C TRP A 179 10.05 -22.85 15.25
N ARG A 180 9.42 -22.41 16.34
CA ARG A 180 8.86 -23.32 17.34
C ARG A 180 7.60 -23.99 16.77
N PRO A 181 7.45 -25.32 16.88
CA PRO A 181 6.32 -26.05 16.28
C PRO A 181 4.93 -25.54 16.69
N SER A 182 4.82 -24.94 17.89
CA SER A 182 3.57 -24.35 18.38
C SER A 182 3.04 -23.16 17.55
N PHE A 183 3.86 -22.59 16.67
CA PHE A 183 3.54 -21.44 15.82
C PHE A 183 3.42 -21.80 14.33
N GLU A 184 3.57 -23.07 13.94
CA GLU A 184 3.48 -23.50 12.53
C GLU A 184 2.16 -23.14 11.85
N SER A 185 1.08 -23.06 12.64
CA SER A 185 -0.26 -22.69 12.19
C SER A 185 -0.65 -21.25 12.54
N THR A 186 0.32 -20.40 12.92
CA THR A 186 0.08 -19.01 13.35
C THR A 186 0.44 -18.04 12.23
N TYR A 187 -0.54 -17.20 11.86
CA TYR A 187 -0.41 -16.29 10.73
C TYR A 187 -0.85 -14.86 11.10
N ALA A 188 -0.23 -13.87 10.46
CA ALA A 188 -0.85 -12.57 10.27
C ALA A 188 -1.81 -12.66 9.08
N LEU A 189 -3.01 -12.10 9.23
CA LEU A 189 -3.96 -11.95 8.13
C LEU A 189 -3.88 -10.52 7.61
N LEU A 190 -3.69 -10.35 6.30
CA LEU A 190 -3.57 -9.05 5.65
C LEU A 190 -4.64 -8.88 4.58
N TYR A 191 -5.02 -7.65 4.30
CA TYR A 191 -5.87 -7.26 3.17
C TYR A 191 -5.23 -6.10 2.42
N GLY A 192 -4.67 -6.40 1.25
CA GLY A 192 -3.72 -5.49 0.59
C GLY A 192 -2.60 -5.07 1.56
N PRO A 193 -2.29 -3.77 1.70
CA PRO A 193 -1.21 -3.33 2.58
C PRO A 193 -1.58 -3.29 4.07
N GLN A 194 -2.79 -3.71 4.47
CA GLN A 194 -3.28 -3.59 5.84
C GLN A 194 -3.21 -4.92 6.59
N MET A 195 -2.45 -4.97 7.69
CA MET A 195 -2.59 -6.06 8.66
C MET A 195 -3.95 -5.96 9.35
N LEU A 196 -4.67 -7.06 9.40
CA LEU A 196 -5.97 -7.18 10.04
C LEU A 196 -5.85 -7.78 11.43
N VAL A 197 -6.74 -7.36 12.33
CA VAL A 197 -6.90 -7.92 13.66
C VAL A 197 -8.36 -8.30 13.92
N GLY A 198 -8.57 -9.30 14.76
CA GLY A 198 -9.89 -9.79 15.14
C GLY A 198 -10.32 -9.14 16.44
N LEU A 199 -11.45 -8.43 16.43
CA LEU A 199 -11.99 -7.78 17.62
C LEU A 199 -12.48 -8.82 18.63
N THR A 200 -12.07 -8.69 19.89
CA THR A 200 -12.38 -9.68 20.94
C THR A 200 -12.67 -8.99 22.27
N THR A 201 -13.51 -9.62 23.09
CA THR A 201 -13.77 -9.18 24.47
C THR A 201 -13.21 -10.16 25.51
N LYS A 202 -12.83 -11.37 25.10
CA LYS A 202 -12.66 -12.51 26.03
C LYS A 202 -11.51 -13.46 25.72
N GLY A 203 -10.69 -13.22 24.69
CA GLY A 203 -9.53 -14.08 24.42
C GLY A 203 -9.08 -14.13 22.98
N GLU A 204 -8.36 -15.19 22.64
CA GLU A 204 -7.76 -15.44 21.33
C GLU A 204 -8.80 -15.86 20.28
N HIS A 205 -8.60 -15.41 19.04
CA HIS A 205 -9.34 -15.88 17.88
C HIS A 205 -8.54 -16.95 17.15
N THR A 206 -9.17 -18.11 16.95
CA THR A 206 -8.73 -19.14 16.01
C THR A 206 -9.62 -19.08 14.79
N LEU A 207 -9.03 -18.99 13.61
CA LEU A 207 -9.75 -18.98 12.33
C LEU A 207 -9.85 -20.40 11.76
N ARG A 208 -10.88 -20.63 10.96
CA ARG A 208 -11.15 -21.91 10.32
C ARG A 208 -10.97 -21.82 8.81
N GLY A 209 -10.16 -22.68 8.22
CA GLY A 209 -10.02 -22.76 6.77
C GLY A 209 -8.64 -23.18 6.33
N ALA A 210 -8.52 -23.58 5.07
CA ALA A 210 -7.23 -23.90 4.50
C ALA A 210 -6.43 -22.60 4.24
N PRO A 211 -5.19 -22.45 4.73
CA PRO A 211 -4.42 -21.21 4.59
C PRO A 211 -4.27 -20.73 3.13
N GLU A 212 -4.07 -21.65 2.20
CA GLU A 212 -3.96 -21.41 0.76
C GLU A 212 -5.25 -20.90 0.11
N GLU A 213 -6.39 -21.10 0.77
CA GLU A 213 -7.71 -20.68 0.31
C GLU A 213 -8.24 -19.43 1.05
N VAL A 214 -7.38 -18.66 1.72
CA VAL A 214 -7.79 -17.46 2.50
C VAL A 214 -8.76 -16.52 1.79
N ARG A 215 -8.61 -16.33 0.48
CA ARG A 215 -9.52 -15.49 -0.32
C ARG A 215 -10.94 -16.03 -0.44
N ARG A 216 -11.14 -17.34 -0.26
CA ARG A 216 -12.46 -18.00 -0.36
C ARG A 216 -13.25 -17.92 0.94
N TRP A 217 -12.57 -17.96 2.08
CA TRP A 217 -13.22 -17.94 3.39
C TRP A 217 -13.17 -16.57 4.07
N THR A 218 -12.45 -15.60 3.52
CA THR A 218 -12.57 -14.19 3.92
C THR A 218 -13.49 -13.43 2.99
N ARG A 219 -14.21 -12.44 3.52
CA ARG A 219 -15.05 -11.54 2.72
C ARG A 219 -15.00 -10.13 3.27
N VAL A 220 -15.08 -9.13 2.40
CA VAL A 220 -15.35 -7.75 2.83
C VAL A 220 -16.81 -7.67 3.27
N ALA A 221 -17.02 -7.33 4.53
CA ALA A 221 -18.35 -7.18 5.12
C ALA A 221 -18.86 -5.74 5.05
N ARG A 222 -17.96 -4.76 5.21
CA ARG A 222 -18.26 -3.33 5.12
C ARG A 222 -17.05 -2.52 4.65
N CYS A 223 -17.31 -1.46 3.91
CA CYS A 223 -16.32 -0.63 3.20
C CYS A 223 -16.50 0.88 3.46
N ALA A 224 -17.75 1.30 3.68
CA ALA A 224 -18.16 2.68 3.86
C ALA A 224 -19.30 2.80 4.89
N ASP A 225 -19.73 4.02 5.19
CA ASP A 225 -20.94 4.20 5.99
C ASP A 225 -22.19 3.84 5.18
N PRO A 226 -23.18 3.16 5.79
CA PRO A 226 -24.42 2.79 5.12
C PRO A 226 -25.17 3.97 4.47
N HIS A 227 -24.87 5.20 4.88
CA HIS A 227 -25.54 6.43 4.46
C HIS A 227 -24.72 7.32 3.50
N GLY A 228 -23.75 6.76 2.77
CA GLY A 228 -23.09 7.46 1.66
C GLY A 228 -21.77 8.17 1.99
N GLY A 229 -21.00 7.63 2.94
CA GLY A 229 -19.66 8.16 3.26
C GLY A 229 -18.56 7.69 2.30
N LYS A 230 -17.44 8.42 2.22
CA LYS A 230 -16.25 8.00 1.47
C LYS A 230 -15.67 6.70 2.05
N ALA A 231 -15.28 5.78 1.18
CA ALA A 231 -14.55 4.57 1.54
C ALA A 231 -13.19 4.94 2.15
N THR A 232 -12.86 4.35 3.30
CA THR A 232 -11.58 4.58 3.97
C THR A 232 -11.11 3.31 4.63
N TRP A 233 -9.80 3.12 4.74
CA TRP A 233 -9.21 1.97 5.43
C TRP A 233 -9.70 1.81 6.86
N ALA A 234 -10.01 2.91 7.56
CA ALA A 234 -10.55 2.88 8.91
C ALA A 234 -11.94 2.22 9.00
N LYS A 235 -12.71 2.23 7.91
CA LYS A 235 -14.07 1.69 7.84
C LYS A 235 -14.15 0.31 7.21
N VAL A 236 -13.06 -0.16 6.59
CA VAL A 236 -13.01 -1.51 6.04
C VAL A 236 -13.16 -2.53 7.17
N ARG A 237 -14.12 -3.43 7.02
CA ARG A 237 -14.37 -4.58 7.87
C ARG A 237 -14.42 -5.83 7.00
N LEU A 238 -13.65 -6.83 7.39
CA LEU A 238 -13.73 -8.16 6.81
C LEU A 238 -14.35 -9.11 7.82
N GLU A 239 -14.83 -10.24 7.33
CA GLU A 239 -15.20 -11.37 8.16
C GLU A 239 -14.43 -12.61 7.73
N ALA A 240 -14.09 -13.43 8.72
CA ALA A 240 -13.56 -14.77 8.55
C ALA A 240 -14.30 -15.75 9.48
N PRO A 241 -14.47 -17.02 9.11
CA PRO A 241 -15.03 -18.03 10.01
C PRO A 241 -14.07 -18.31 11.16
N GLY A 242 -14.57 -18.21 12.40
CA GLY A 242 -13.89 -18.72 13.57
C GLY A 242 -13.96 -20.26 13.66
N ALA A 243 -13.04 -20.85 14.41
CA ALA A 243 -13.04 -22.28 14.73
C ALA A 243 -14.32 -22.73 15.45
N ASP A 244 -14.95 -21.82 16.20
CA ASP A 244 -16.25 -22.01 16.86
C ASP A 244 -17.47 -21.86 15.91
N ARG A 245 -17.21 -21.70 14.60
CA ARG A 245 -18.17 -21.43 13.52
C ARG A 245 -18.89 -20.09 13.60
N LYS A 246 -18.47 -19.18 14.48
CA LYS A 246 -18.98 -17.81 14.49
C LYS A 246 -18.10 -16.92 13.60
N PRO A 247 -18.67 -15.93 12.91
CA PRO A 247 -17.87 -14.98 12.16
C PRO A 247 -17.01 -14.14 13.12
N VAL A 248 -15.73 -13.99 12.78
CA VAL A 248 -14.80 -13.07 13.41
C VAL A 248 -14.77 -11.80 12.58
N GLU A 249 -15.18 -10.68 13.19
CA GLU A 249 -15.03 -9.36 12.57
C GLU A 249 -13.55 -8.94 12.61
N LEU A 250 -13.06 -8.55 11.45
CA LEU A 250 -11.69 -8.15 11.21
C LEU A 250 -11.64 -6.67 10.81
N MET A 251 -10.65 -5.95 11.31
CA MET A 251 -10.38 -4.57 10.91
C MET A 251 -8.88 -4.30 10.82
N ALA A 252 -8.51 -3.26 10.06
CA ALA A 252 -7.11 -2.85 9.95
C ALA A 252 -6.54 -2.51 11.34
N LEU A 253 -5.37 -3.05 11.68
CA LEU A 253 -4.68 -2.78 12.94
C LEU A 253 -4.52 -1.27 13.14
N ALA A 254 -4.18 -0.52 12.09
CA ALA A 254 -4.02 0.93 12.14
C ALA A 254 -5.30 1.68 12.55
N ALA A 255 -6.47 1.08 12.34
CA ALA A 255 -7.77 1.67 12.68
C ALA A 255 -8.24 1.35 14.11
N VAL A 256 -7.60 0.40 14.79
CA VAL A 256 -7.91 0.07 16.19
C VAL A 256 -7.34 1.12 17.12
N VAL A 257 -8.18 1.63 18.02
CA VAL A 257 -7.81 2.65 19.01
C VAL A 257 -7.92 2.06 20.40
N ASP A 258 -9.15 1.79 20.86
CA ASP A 258 -9.42 1.37 22.24
C ASP A 258 -9.77 -0.11 22.37
N GLU A 259 -10.15 -0.72 21.24
CA GLU A 259 -10.66 -2.07 21.18
C GLU A 259 -9.63 -3.09 21.66
N THR A 260 -10.14 -4.20 22.20
CA THR A 260 -9.34 -5.36 22.51
C THR A 260 -9.34 -6.29 21.28
N TYR A 261 -8.18 -6.83 20.91
CA TYR A 261 -8.01 -7.56 19.67
C TYR A 261 -7.01 -8.72 19.77
N THR A 262 -7.04 -9.57 18.75
CA THR A 262 -6.03 -10.59 18.45
C THR A 262 -5.36 -10.26 17.11
N ALA A 263 -4.03 -10.14 17.10
CA ALA A 263 -3.29 -9.74 15.90
C ALA A 263 -2.77 -10.91 15.06
N TYR A 264 -2.42 -12.02 15.72
CA TYR A 264 -2.03 -13.26 15.06
C TYR A 264 -3.08 -14.33 15.31
N PHE A 265 -3.38 -15.10 14.28
CA PHE A 265 -4.42 -16.11 14.33
C PHE A 265 -3.80 -17.48 14.15
N ARG A 266 -4.21 -18.42 15.00
CA ARG A 266 -4.09 -19.83 14.61
C ARG A 266 -5.14 -20.14 13.55
N VAL A 267 -4.74 -20.81 12.48
CA VAL A 267 -5.64 -21.26 11.40
C VAL A 267 -5.74 -22.78 11.43
N VAL A 268 -6.97 -23.32 11.51
CA VAL A 268 -7.27 -24.75 11.64
C VAL A 268 -8.32 -25.27 10.66
#